data_AF-A0A0G4IIP5-F1
#
_entry.id   AF-A0A0G4IIP5-F1
#
_cell.length_a   1.000
_cell.length_b   1.000
_cell.length_c   1.000
_cell.angle_alpha   90.00
_cell.angle_beta   90.00
_cell.angle_gamma   90.00
#
_symmetry.space_group_name_H-M   'P 1'
#
loop_
_entity.id
_entity.type
_entity.pdbx_description
1 polymer ?
#
loop_
_entity_poly.entity_id
_entity_poly.type
_entity_poly.pdbx_seq_one_letter_code
_entity_poly.pdbx_strand_id
1 'polypeptide(L)'
;MGSDINDALERISKTNEAQMVQQMFAMMTDKCFLKCIEKPGSQLSRSDKSCLEDCMERYLDVTKICGEAVASRSHSHDSSDW
;
A
#
# COMPACT_ATOMS: atom_id res chain seq x y z
N MET A 1 -15.86 -30.89 9.27
CA MET A 1 -15.09 -30.25 10.37
C MET A 1 -13.63 -29.97 10.01
N GLY A 2 -12.86 -30.90 9.43
CA GLY A 2 -11.49 -30.59 8.95
C GLY A 2 -11.44 -29.76 7.65
N SER A 3 -12.36 -29.98 6.71
CA SER A 3 -12.39 -29.22 5.44
C SER A 3 -12.84 -27.77 5.61
N ASP A 4 -13.79 -27.51 6.51
CA ASP A 4 -14.37 -26.18 6.74
C ASP A 4 -13.32 -25.17 7.25
N ILE A 5 -12.33 -25.63 8.02
CA ILE A 5 -11.23 -24.80 8.53
C ILE A 5 -10.29 -24.40 7.39
N ASN A 6 -9.98 -25.32 6.47
CA ASN A 6 -9.11 -25.03 5.34
C ASN A 6 -9.75 -24.03 4.37
N ASP A 7 -11.06 -24.18 4.10
CA ASP A 7 -11.83 -23.25 3.28
C ASP A 7 -11.87 -21.85 3.92
N ALA A 8 -11.99 -21.78 5.25
CA ALA A 8 -11.96 -20.52 5.97
C ALA A 8 -10.57 -19.85 5.93
N LEU A 9 -9.48 -20.62 6.06
CA LEU A 9 -8.11 -20.12 5.96
C LEU A 9 -7.82 -19.55 4.56
N GLU A 10 -8.26 -20.23 3.51
CA GLU A 10 -8.10 -19.73 2.13
C GLU A 10 -8.83 -18.40 1.93
N ARG A 11 -10.05 -18.28 2.46
CA ARG A 11 -10.81 -17.01 2.43
C ARG A 11 -10.09 -15.90 3.18
N ILE A 12 -9.55 -16.19 4.37
CA ILE A 12 -8.79 -15.21 5.16
C ILE A 12 -7.59 -14.70 4.34
N SER A 13 -6.79 -15.59 3.75
CA SER A 13 -5.62 -15.20 2.95
C SER A 13 -6.02 -14.28 1.79
N LYS A 14 -7.02 -14.67 0.99
CA LYS A 14 -7.52 -13.86 -0.13
C LYS A 14 -8.04 -12.51 0.31
N THR A 15 -8.80 -12.46 1.41
CA THR A 15 -9.33 -11.19 1.94
C THR A 15 -8.23 -10.29 2.49
N ASN A 16 -7.18 -10.85 3.10
CA ASN A 16 -6.07 -10.09 3.66
C ASN A 16 -5.29 -9.37 2.54
N GLU A 17 -4.88 -10.11 1.51
CA GLU A 17 -4.17 -9.53 0.36
C GLU A 17 -4.98 -8.40 -0.30
N ALA A 18 -6.27 -8.63 -0.52
CA ALA A 18 -7.17 -7.61 -1.07
C ALA A 18 -7.27 -6.38 -0.15
N GLN A 19 -7.40 -6.57 1.17
CA GLN A 19 -7.47 -5.48 2.13
C GLN A 19 -6.17 -4.65 2.16
N MET A 20 -5.02 -5.30 2.10
CA MET A 20 -3.72 -4.60 2.04
C MET A 20 -3.62 -3.71 0.81
N VAL A 21 -4.02 -4.22 -0.37
CA VAL A 21 -4.03 -3.42 -1.61
C VAL A 21 -5.01 -2.26 -1.51
N GLN A 22 -6.20 -2.47 -0.95
CA GLN A 22 -7.19 -1.40 -0.75
C GLN A 22 -6.66 -0.30 0.19
N GLN A 23 -6.02 -0.68 1.30
CA GLN A 23 -5.41 0.27 2.23
C GLN A 23 -4.28 1.07 1.57
N MET A 24 -3.41 0.41 0.81
CA MET A 24 -2.35 1.07 0.07
C MET A 24 -2.92 2.08 -0.93
N PHE A 25 -3.98 1.70 -1.67
CA PHE A 25 -4.63 2.57 -2.64
C PHE A 25 -5.29 3.79 -1.97
N ALA A 26 -5.96 3.60 -0.83
CA ALA A 26 -6.55 4.69 -0.06
C ALA A 26 -5.49 5.68 0.44
N MET A 27 -4.40 5.18 1.03
CA MET A 27 -3.31 6.03 1.51
C MET A 27 -2.62 6.79 0.37
N MET A 28 -2.36 6.12 -0.77
CA MET A 28 -1.80 6.75 -1.96
C MET A 28 -2.72 7.86 -2.49
N THR A 29 -4.01 7.58 -2.56
CA THR A 29 -5.03 8.54 -3.01
C THR A 29 -5.00 9.79 -2.14
N ASP A 30 -5.04 9.63 -0.81
CA ASP A 30 -5.00 10.76 0.13
C ASP A 30 -3.72 11.58 -0.01
N LYS A 31 -2.56 10.93 -0.08
CA LYS A 31 -1.26 11.61 -0.21
C LYS A 31 -1.14 12.36 -1.53
N CYS A 32 -1.47 11.72 -2.65
CA CYS A 32 -1.34 12.34 -3.95
C CYS A 32 -2.40 13.41 -4.20
N PHE A 33 -3.61 13.26 -3.65
CA PHE A 33 -4.60 14.32 -3.68
C PHE A 33 -4.11 15.58 -2.96
N LEU A 34 -3.66 15.43 -1.70
CA LEU A 34 -3.12 16.55 -0.92
C LEU A 34 -1.90 17.21 -1.57
N LYS A 35 -1.08 16.43 -2.27
CA LYS A 35 0.13 16.93 -2.92
C LYS A 35 -0.14 17.67 -4.23
N CYS A 36 -1.06 17.16 -5.03
CA CYS A 36 -1.22 17.58 -6.42
C CYS A 36 -2.45 18.43 -6.69
N ILE A 37 -3.48 18.40 -5.84
CA ILE A 37 -4.75 19.08 -6.08
C ILE A 37 -4.86 20.32 -5.19
N GLU A 38 -4.34 21.45 -5.67
CA GLU A 38 -4.41 22.73 -4.94
C GLU A 38 -5.80 23.37 -5.01
N LYS A 39 -6.49 23.24 -6.15
CA LYS A 39 -7.80 23.85 -6.41
C LYS A 39 -8.76 22.80 -6.96
N PRO A 40 -9.52 22.11 -6.10
CA PRO A 40 -10.49 21.11 -6.52
C PRO A 40 -11.52 21.71 -7.48
N GLY A 41 -11.82 21.01 -8.56
CA GLY A 41 -12.80 21.41 -9.56
C GLY A 41 -13.52 20.19 -10.15
N SER A 42 -14.43 20.44 -11.09
CA SER A 42 -15.17 19.35 -11.76
C SER A 42 -14.30 18.50 -12.70
N GLN A 43 -13.09 18.97 -13.03
CA GLN A 43 -12.14 18.28 -13.89
C GLN A 43 -10.72 18.51 -13.41
N LEU A 44 -9.87 17.49 -13.61
CA LEU A 44 -8.42 17.60 -13.40
C LEU A 44 -7.78 18.36 -14.56
N SER A 45 -6.98 19.37 -14.23
CA SER A 45 -6.16 20.07 -15.21
C SER A 45 -5.06 19.15 -15.76
N ARG A 46 -4.39 19.57 -16.84
CA ARG A 46 -3.26 18.81 -17.40
C ARG A 46 -2.10 18.71 -16.39
N SER A 47 -1.85 19.75 -15.61
CA SER A 47 -0.84 19.75 -14.55
C SER A 47 -1.23 18.81 -13.40
N ASP A 48 -2.50 18.77 -13.00
CA ASP A 48 -2.95 17.86 -11.94
C ASP A 48 -2.73 16.40 -12.33
N LYS A 49 -3.08 16.04 -13.58
CA LYS A 49 -2.88 14.68 -14.11
C LYS A 49 -1.41 14.28 -14.13
N SER A 50 -0.55 15.15 -14.66
CA SER A 50 0.90 14.90 -14.69
C SER A 50 1.48 14.75 -13.29
N CYS A 51 1.08 15.61 -12.34
CA CYS A 51 1.52 15.50 -10.95
C CYS A 51 1.04 14.19 -10.30
N LEU A 52 -0.22 13.80 -10.54
CA LEU A 52 -0.77 12.56 -10.01
C LEU A 52 -0.05 11.33 -10.55
N GLU A 53 0.24 11.28 -11.85
CA GLU A 53 1.04 10.22 -12.47
C GLU A 53 2.40 10.08 -11.78
N ASP A 54 3.16 11.18 -11.69
CA ASP A 54 4.46 11.20 -11.03
C ASP A 54 4.36 10.83 -9.53
N CYS A 55 3.34 11.35 -8.84
CA CYS A 55 3.15 11.11 -7.41
C CYS A 55 2.87 9.63 -7.11
N MET A 56 2.00 9.00 -7.89
CA MET A 56 1.64 7.60 -7.69
C MET A 56 2.84 6.67 -7.94
N GLU A 57 3.62 6.91 -9.00
CA GLU A 57 4.85 6.16 -9.27
C GLU A 57 5.84 6.27 -8.10
N ARG A 58 6.10 7.49 -7.63
CA ARG A 58 7.01 7.72 -6.50
C ARG A 58 6.49 7.15 -5.18
N TYR A 59 5.18 7.18 -4.95
CA TYR A 59 4.59 6.58 -3.77
C TYR A 59 4.84 5.07 -3.72
N LEU A 60 4.64 4.38 -4.84
CA LEU A 60 4.87 2.93 -4.94
C LEU A 60 6.36 2.60 -4.75
N ASP A 61 7.26 3.34 -5.40
CA ASP A 61 8.72 3.16 -5.26
C ASP A 61 9.17 3.30 -3.80
N VAL A 62 8.74 4.39 -3.14
CA VAL A 62 9.11 4.64 -1.75
C VAL A 62 8.49 3.59 -0.82
N THR A 63 7.24 3.20 -1.05
CA THR A 63 6.58 2.16 -0.25
C THR A 63 7.33 0.83 -0.34
N LYS A 64 7.81 0.46 -1.54
CA LYS A 64 8.64 -0.73 -1.75
C LYS A 64 9.95 -0.65 -0.96
N ILE A 65 10.71 0.43 -1.14
CA ILE A 65 12.02 0.62 -0.47
C ILE A 65 11.86 0.59 1.06
N CYS A 66 10.86 1.30 1.59
CA CYS A 66 10.56 1.29 3.02
C CYS A 66 10.14 -0.09 3.51
N GLY A 67 9.31 -0.81 2.75
CA GLY A 67 8.89 -2.18 3.06
C GLY A 67 10.06 -3.13 3.17
N GLU A 68 10.98 -3.12 2.20
CA GLU A 68 12.21 -3.92 2.21
C GLU A 68 13.11 -3.57 3.41
N ALA A 69 13.26 -2.28 3.71
CA ALA A 69 14.05 -1.81 4.85
C ALA A 69 13.42 -2.24 6.20
N VAL A 70 12.09 -2.25 6.32
CA VAL A 70 11.40 -2.74 7.52
C VAL A 70 11.56 -4.26 7.64
N ALA A 71 11.33 -5.00 6.57
CA ALA A 71 11.44 -6.47 6.57
C ALA A 71 12.86 -6.94 6.91
N SER A 72 13.88 -6.30 6.35
CA SER A 72 15.29 -6.61 6.67
C SER A 72 15.64 -6.37 8.14
N ARG A 73 15.04 -5.35 8.78
CA ARG A 73 15.21 -5.12 10.23
C ARG A 73 14.53 -6.20 11.07
N SER A 74 13.37 -6.70 10.66
CA SER A 74 12.67 -7.77 11.39
C SER A 74 13.48 -9.07 11.48
N HIS A 75 14.29 -9.39 10.46
CA HIS A 75 15.17 -10.56 10.48
C HIS A 75 16.44 -10.38 11.34
N SER A 76 16.81 -9.15 11.71
CA SER A 76 17.98 -8.89 12.58
C SER A 76 17.67 -9.08 14.07
N HIS A 77 16.43 -9.40 14.42
CA HIS A 77 15.98 -9.64 15.80
C HIS A 77 15.58 -11.11 16.02
N ASP A 78 16.17 -12.04 15.27
CA ASP A 78 15.97 -13.48 15.45
C ASP A 78 17.32 -14.21 15.34
N SER A 79 18.12 -14.15 16.43
CA SER A 79 19.17 -15.10 16.84
C SER A 79 20.01 -14.48 17.98
N SER A 80 20.04 -15.14 19.14
CA SER A 80 20.84 -14.86 20.36
C SER A 80 20.51 -13.60 21.17
N ASP A 81 19.42 -13.66 21.96
CA ASP A 81 19.35 -12.98 23.26
C ASP A 81 18.39 -13.73 24.22
N TRP A 82 18.65 -15.02 24.43
CA TRP A 82 18.63 -15.76 25.71
C TRP A 82 19.25 -17.15 25.52
#